data_AF-A0AAU3M954-F1
#
_entry.id   AF-A0AAU3M954-F1
#
_cell.length_a   1.000
_cell.length_b   1.000
_cell.length_c   1.000
_cell.angle_alpha   90.00
_cell.angle_beta   90.00
_cell.angle_gamma   90.00
#
_symmetry.space_group_name_H-M   'P 1'
#
loop_
_entity.id
_entity.type
_entity.pdbx_description
1 polymer ?
#
loop_
_entity_poly.entity_id
_entity_poly.type
_entity_poly.pdbx_seq_one_letter_code
_entity_poly.pdbx_strand_id
1 'polypeptide(L)'
;MSWEDDIMRIRVLTVPDCPNGPVVRERITTALAGRDVEAELIEISEQAEAERAGMTGSPTVLFDGIDPFVQAGAVASVSCRIYRDADSNADGAPSVDDLRRALAAAGLPEVADDDSCADVLDLVGRDGRGRVAPVEGGLRAVHQAVLRHFAATGSAPELAELEPVAAAIGQTASKVLAELAREDFLALDRYGRIRAAYPFSAVPTAHRVAIAGGTQVWSMCAIDALGISAMLETDTVISSADPVTGEKVTVTSEDGKTIWAPASAVVFVGRRGCSGPAAEVCCDTLNFFTSTSSAQAWIEQHPDVDGQIVDRDRAEEIGRTTFGPLLTAS
;
A
#
# COMPACT_ATOMS: atom_id res chain seq x y z
N MET A 1 -4.04 -35.08 21.63
CA MET A 1 -3.81 -34.87 20.19
C MET A 1 -3.69 -33.37 20.02
N SER A 2 -2.44 -32.89 19.98
CA SER A 2 -2.12 -31.47 19.81
C SER A 2 -2.46 -31.07 18.39
N TRP A 3 -3.39 -30.12 18.25
CA TRP A 3 -3.59 -29.35 17.03
C TRP A 3 -2.84 -28.04 17.27
N GLU A 4 -1.51 -28.12 17.25
CA GLU A 4 -0.69 -26.94 17.04
C GLU A 4 -0.52 -26.87 15.53
N ASP A 5 -1.32 -25.99 14.93
CA ASP A 5 -1.38 -25.74 13.51
C ASP A 5 0.03 -25.55 12.93
N ASP A 6 0.24 -26.16 11.78
CA ASP A 6 1.46 -26.11 10.96
C ASP A 6 1.58 -24.69 10.35
N ILE A 7 1.82 -23.68 11.18
CA ILE A 7 2.01 -22.29 10.76
C ILE A 7 3.42 -22.19 10.19
N MET A 8 3.52 -21.90 8.89
CA MET A 8 4.79 -21.67 8.20
C MET A 8 5.62 -20.63 8.93
N ARG A 9 6.89 -20.95 9.18
CA ARG A 9 7.84 -20.04 9.84
C ARG A 9 8.76 -19.38 8.83
N ILE A 10 8.70 -18.05 8.76
CA ILE A 10 9.60 -17.26 7.91
C ILE A 10 10.67 -16.61 8.79
N ARG A 11 11.94 -16.83 8.46
CA ARG A 11 13.08 -16.18 9.12
C ARG A 11 13.94 -15.44 8.11
N VAL A 12 14.40 -14.26 8.47
CA VAL A 12 15.34 -13.45 7.70
C VAL A 12 16.63 -13.32 8.48
N LEU A 13 17.71 -13.94 7.99
CA LEU A 13 19.03 -13.84 8.59
C LEU A 13 19.75 -12.61 8.02
N THR A 14 20.15 -11.68 8.87
CA THR A 14 20.78 -10.42 8.45
C THR A 14 22.04 -10.11 9.28
N VAL A 15 22.98 -9.33 8.74
CA VAL A 15 24.03 -8.72 9.58
C VAL A 15 23.50 -7.42 10.22
N PRO A 16 24.13 -6.95 11.32
CA PRO A 16 23.86 -5.63 11.87
C PRO A 16 23.99 -4.54 10.80
N ASP A 17 23.09 -3.55 10.83
CA ASP A 17 23.06 -2.41 9.92
C ASP A 17 22.99 -2.76 8.41
N CYS A 18 22.52 -3.96 8.06
CA CYS A 18 22.34 -4.32 6.66
C CYS A 18 21.26 -3.44 6.00
N PRO A 19 21.59 -2.71 4.91
CA PRO A 19 20.61 -1.84 4.24
C PRO A 19 19.44 -2.62 3.63
N ASN A 20 19.64 -3.91 3.32
CA ASN A 20 18.66 -4.76 2.65
C ASN A 20 17.78 -5.57 3.62
N GLY A 21 18.09 -5.57 4.92
CA GLY A 21 17.29 -6.26 5.95
C GLY A 21 15.85 -5.74 6.04
N PRO A 22 15.64 -4.42 6.18
CA PRO A 22 14.29 -3.84 6.15
C PRO A 22 13.56 -4.08 4.82
N VAL A 23 14.30 -4.04 3.70
CA VAL A 23 13.75 -4.22 2.34
C VAL A 23 13.18 -5.63 2.17
N VAL A 24 13.93 -6.67 2.53
CA VAL A 24 13.44 -8.05 2.36
C VAL A 24 12.25 -8.35 3.27
N ARG A 25 12.24 -7.82 4.50
CA ARG A 25 11.12 -7.97 5.43
C ARG A 25 9.84 -7.38 4.82
N GLU A 26 9.93 -6.18 4.27
CA GLU A 26 8.81 -5.54 3.57
C GLU A 26 8.34 -6.36 2.37
N ARG A 27 9.25 -6.81 1.51
CA ARG A 27 8.89 -7.60 0.32
C ARG A 27 8.21 -8.92 0.71
N ILE A 28 8.60 -9.54 1.84
CA ILE A 28 7.91 -10.71 2.40
C ILE A 28 6.49 -10.32 2.84
N THR A 29 6.32 -9.23 3.58
CA THR A 29 4.98 -8.74 3.98
C THR A 29 4.08 -8.51 2.76
N THR A 30 4.61 -7.89 1.71
CA THR A 30 3.88 -7.71 0.43
C THR A 30 3.55 -9.05 -0.22
N ALA A 31 4.50 -10.00 -0.26
CA ALA A 31 4.29 -11.32 -0.85
C ALA A 31 3.24 -12.15 -0.09
N LEU A 32 3.10 -11.93 1.21
CA LEU A 32 2.09 -12.58 2.06
C LEU A 32 0.68 -12.03 1.88
N ALA A 33 0.52 -10.85 1.26
CA ALA A 33 -0.78 -10.24 0.95
C ALA A 33 -1.78 -10.25 2.12
N GLY A 34 -1.33 -9.92 3.33
CA GLY A 34 -2.17 -9.82 4.53
C GLY A 34 -2.45 -11.14 5.27
N ARG A 35 -1.78 -12.24 4.91
CA ARG A 35 -1.81 -13.49 5.69
C ARG A 35 -1.14 -13.30 7.07
N ASP A 36 -1.67 -13.99 8.08
CA ASP A 36 -1.19 -13.95 9.47
C ASP A 36 0.07 -14.83 9.65
N VAL A 37 1.14 -14.47 8.93
CA VAL A 37 2.46 -15.10 9.03
C VAL A 37 3.48 -14.00 9.23
N GLU A 38 4.18 -14.01 10.35
CA GLU A 38 5.24 -13.03 10.61
C GLU A 38 6.60 -13.52 10.13
N ALA A 39 7.39 -12.59 9.60
CA ALA A 39 8.79 -12.81 9.26
C ALA A 39 9.69 -12.35 10.41
N GLU A 40 10.33 -13.30 11.09
CA GLU A 40 11.27 -13.03 12.18
C GLU A 40 12.63 -12.59 11.60
N LEU A 41 13.12 -11.41 12.01
CA LEU A 41 14.45 -10.93 11.65
C LEU A 41 15.48 -11.37 12.70
N ILE A 42 16.52 -12.08 12.28
CA ILE A 42 17.58 -12.61 13.15
C ILE A 42 18.91 -11.99 12.72
N GLU A 43 19.52 -11.25 13.63
CA GLU A 43 20.85 -10.66 13.42
C GLU A 43 21.96 -11.69 13.70
N ILE A 44 22.89 -11.81 12.77
CA ILE A 44 24.06 -12.69 12.83
C ILE A 44 25.29 -11.84 12.54
N SER A 45 26.19 -11.71 13.52
CA SER A 45 27.44 -10.96 13.36
C SER A 45 28.66 -11.84 13.11
N GLU A 46 28.60 -13.13 13.45
CA GLU A 46 29.75 -14.03 13.45
C GLU A 46 29.68 -15.10 12.35
N GLN A 47 30.81 -15.36 11.70
CA GLN A 47 30.90 -16.36 10.62
C GLN A 47 30.48 -17.77 11.07
N ALA A 48 30.85 -18.18 12.29
CA ALA A 48 30.48 -19.49 12.85
C ALA A 48 28.98 -19.60 13.16
N GLU A 49 28.29 -18.48 13.34
CA GLU A 49 26.83 -18.46 13.48
C GLU A 49 26.14 -18.49 12.13
N ALA A 50 26.68 -17.78 11.12
CA ALA A 50 26.22 -17.87 9.75
C ALA A 50 26.27 -19.33 9.22
N GLU A 51 27.34 -20.06 9.52
CA GLU A 51 27.48 -21.49 9.18
C GLU A 51 26.42 -22.36 9.85
N ARG A 52 26.16 -22.17 11.14
CA ARG A 52 25.14 -22.93 11.89
C ARG A 52 23.72 -22.62 11.42
N ALA A 53 23.47 -21.38 11.04
CA ALA A 53 22.16 -20.91 10.61
C ALA A 53 21.89 -21.14 9.11
N GLY A 54 22.91 -21.51 8.33
CA GLY A 54 22.81 -21.66 6.88
C GLY A 54 22.74 -20.34 6.12
N MET A 55 23.23 -19.24 6.70
CA MET A 55 23.24 -17.91 6.10
C MET A 55 24.31 -17.84 5.01
N THR A 56 23.91 -17.77 3.74
CA THR A 56 24.82 -17.67 2.58
C THR A 56 25.13 -16.21 2.18
N GLY A 57 24.77 -15.28 3.06
CA GLY A 57 24.94 -13.84 2.92
C GLY A 57 23.74 -13.08 3.47
N SER A 58 23.90 -11.78 3.73
CA SER A 58 22.85 -10.91 4.24
C SER A 58 22.11 -10.18 3.12
N PRO A 59 20.76 -10.16 3.16
CA PRO A 59 19.89 -11.02 3.95
C PRO A 59 19.80 -12.43 3.34
N THR A 60 19.51 -13.46 4.15
CA THR A 60 19.10 -14.81 3.69
C THR A 60 17.70 -15.09 4.21
N VAL A 61 16.78 -15.46 3.31
CA VAL A 61 15.38 -15.79 3.66
C VAL A 61 15.24 -17.30 3.81
N LEU A 62 14.63 -17.74 4.91
CA LEU A 62 14.35 -19.14 5.21
C LEU A 62 12.86 -19.36 5.41
N PHE A 63 12.29 -20.32 4.68
CA PHE A 63 10.93 -20.83 4.90
C PHE A 63 11.05 -22.20 5.56
N ASP A 64 10.56 -22.33 6.79
CA ASP A 64 10.72 -23.53 7.63
C ASP A 64 12.17 -24.02 7.72
N GLY A 65 13.11 -23.06 7.68
CA GLY A 65 14.55 -23.33 7.72
C GLY A 65 15.20 -23.69 6.38
N ILE A 66 14.45 -23.66 5.27
CA ILE A 66 14.95 -23.92 3.92
C ILE A 66 15.15 -22.59 3.19
N ASP A 67 16.33 -22.40 2.59
CA ASP A 67 16.62 -21.26 1.70
C ASP A 67 16.16 -21.58 0.27
N PRO A 68 15.06 -20.97 -0.22
CA PRO A 68 14.55 -21.26 -1.56
C PRO A 68 15.39 -20.63 -2.68
N PHE A 69 16.33 -19.73 -2.34
CA PHE A 69 17.14 -18.98 -3.28
C PHE A 69 18.60 -19.46 -3.31
N VAL A 70 18.91 -20.58 -2.66
CA VAL A 70 20.28 -21.10 -2.51
C VAL A 70 20.93 -21.28 -3.88
N GLN A 71 22.14 -20.73 -4.05
CA GLN A 71 22.93 -20.92 -5.26
C GLN A 71 23.84 -22.14 -5.11
N ALA A 72 24.02 -22.90 -6.19
CA ALA A 72 24.90 -24.06 -6.18
C ALA A 72 26.34 -23.65 -5.84
N GLY A 73 26.90 -24.23 -4.78
CA GLY A 73 28.25 -23.90 -4.30
C GLY A 73 28.32 -22.66 -3.41
N ALA A 74 27.18 -22.08 -3.01
CA ALA A 74 27.17 -21.00 -2.02
C ALA A 74 27.74 -21.48 -0.68
N VAL A 75 28.59 -20.66 -0.08
CA VAL A 75 29.19 -20.89 1.24
C VAL A 75 28.53 -19.95 2.23
N ALA A 76 28.39 -20.41 3.48
CA ALA A 76 27.90 -19.54 4.54
C ALA A 76 28.80 -18.29 4.67
N SER A 77 28.19 -17.11 4.84
CA SER A 77 28.91 -15.84 4.85
C SER A 77 28.14 -14.74 5.59
N VAL A 78 28.86 -13.88 6.30
CA VAL A 78 28.38 -12.60 6.84
C VAL A 78 28.53 -11.43 5.85
N SER A 79 28.73 -11.70 4.55
CA SER A 79 28.79 -10.68 3.50
C SER A 79 27.42 -10.40 2.88
N CYS A 80 27.29 -9.34 2.07
CA CYS A 80 26.08 -9.09 1.29
C CYS A 80 25.79 -10.27 0.33
N ARG A 81 24.52 -10.65 0.23
CA ARG A 81 24.01 -11.59 -0.77
C ARG A 81 23.45 -10.83 -1.96
N ILE A 82 23.67 -11.36 -3.16
CA ILE A 82 23.10 -10.83 -4.39
C ILE A 82 22.06 -11.81 -4.93
N TYR A 83 20.84 -11.32 -5.04
CA TYR A 83 19.71 -12.00 -5.66
C TYR A 83 19.65 -11.62 -7.13
N ARG A 84 19.25 -12.59 -7.96
CA ARG A 84 19.04 -12.38 -9.39
C ARG A 84 17.63 -12.81 -9.74
N ASP A 85 16.87 -11.89 -10.33
CA ASP A 85 15.54 -12.19 -10.84
C ASP A 85 15.61 -12.97 -12.17
N ALA A 86 14.44 -13.34 -12.70
CA ALA A 86 14.32 -14.06 -13.98
C ALA A 86 14.90 -13.30 -15.18
N ASP A 87 14.94 -11.97 -15.11
CA ASP A 87 15.51 -11.08 -16.12
C ASP A 87 17.01 -10.81 -15.89
N SER A 88 17.62 -11.49 -14.92
CA SER A 88 19.03 -11.39 -14.52
C SER A 88 19.45 -10.06 -13.89
N ASN A 89 18.50 -9.22 -13.45
CA ASN A 89 18.81 -8.02 -12.66
C ASN A 89 19.34 -8.43 -11.30
N ALA A 90 20.38 -7.74 -10.82
CA ALA A 90 21.03 -8.02 -9.56
C ALA A 90 20.56 -7.04 -8.48
N ASP A 91 20.12 -7.58 -7.34
CA ASP A 91 19.61 -6.81 -6.21
C ASP A 91 20.09 -7.42 -4.88
N GLY A 92 20.07 -6.62 -3.80
CA GLY A 92 20.42 -7.02 -2.45
C GLY A 92 19.30 -7.75 -1.70
N ALA A 93 18.10 -7.88 -2.27
CA ALA A 93 16.98 -8.65 -1.74
C ALA A 93 16.23 -9.40 -2.86
N PRO A 94 15.56 -10.53 -2.58
CA PRO A 94 14.70 -11.20 -3.54
C PRO A 94 13.52 -10.29 -3.95
N SER A 95 13.03 -10.42 -5.18
CA SER A 95 11.85 -9.69 -5.63
C SER A 95 10.57 -10.21 -4.95
N VAL A 96 9.49 -9.42 -4.96
CA VAL A 96 8.19 -9.87 -4.44
C VAL A 96 7.69 -11.09 -5.22
N ASP A 97 7.90 -11.15 -6.54
CA ASP A 97 7.46 -12.27 -7.36
C ASP A 97 8.28 -13.54 -7.11
N ASP A 98 9.58 -13.41 -6.86
CA ASP A 98 10.43 -14.52 -6.40
C ASP A 98 9.94 -15.07 -5.07
N LEU A 99 9.59 -14.18 -4.13
CA LEU A 99 9.04 -14.56 -2.83
C LEU A 99 7.68 -15.25 -2.97
N ARG A 100 6.77 -14.73 -3.81
CA ARG A 100 5.47 -15.37 -4.08
C ARG A 100 5.64 -16.78 -4.65
N ARG A 101 6.50 -16.97 -5.64
CA ARG A 101 6.82 -18.29 -6.21
C ARG A 101 7.41 -19.24 -5.16
N ALA A 102 8.29 -18.73 -4.31
CA ALA A 102 8.92 -19.53 -3.27
C ALA A 102 7.93 -19.91 -2.14
N LEU A 103 7.02 -19.01 -1.75
CA LEU A 103 5.93 -19.30 -0.81
C LEU A 103 4.96 -20.34 -1.38
N ALA A 104 4.63 -20.22 -2.68
CA ALA A 104 3.84 -21.20 -3.42
C ALA A 104 4.46 -22.61 -3.40
N ALA A 105 5.76 -22.68 -3.72
CA ALA A 105 6.51 -23.93 -3.69
C ALA A 105 6.61 -24.52 -2.28
N ALA A 106 6.62 -23.67 -1.24
CA ALA A 106 6.64 -24.07 0.16
C ALA A 106 5.25 -24.47 0.70
N GLY A 107 4.21 -24.47 -0.12
CA GLY A 107 2.87 -24.96 0.24
C GLY A 107 1.88 -23.89 0.72
N LEU A 108 2.25 -22.60 0.68
CA LEU A 108 1.26 -21.51 0.77
C LEU A 108 0.63 -21.34 -0.61
N PRO A 109 -0.65 -21.72 -0.85
CA PRO A 109 -1.25 -21.60 -2.17
C PRO A 109 -1.11 -20.17 -2.69
N GLU A 110 -0.74 -20.02 -3.97
CA GLU A 110 -0.68 -18.72 -4.64
C GLU A 110 -1.99 -17.98 -4.35
N VAL A 111 -1.89 -16.68 -4.04
CA VAL A 111 -3.04 -15.81 -4.29
C VAL A 111 -3.27 -15.96 -5.78
N ALA A 112 -4.38 -16.59 -6.16
CA ALA A 112 -4.65 -16.85 -7.56
C ALA A 112 -4.48 -15.54 -8.33
N ASP A 113 -3.70 -15.55 -9.41
CA ASP A 113 -3.89 -14.64 -10.54
C ASP A 113 -5.27 -14.97 -11.11
N ASP A 114 -6.31 -14.61 -10.38
CA ASP A 114 -7.64 -14.57 -10.91
C ASP A 114 -7.66 -13.31 -11.77
N ASP A 115 -7.72 -13.49 -13.08
CA ASP A 115 -8.04 -12.47 -14.08
C ASP A 115 -9.46 -11.88 -13.87
N SER A 116 -10.02 -12.05 -12.67
CA SER A 116 -11.26 -11.50 -12.20
C SER A 116 -10.96 -10.45 -11.12
N CYS A 117 -11.55 -9.27 -11.31
CA CYS A 117 -11.47 -8.11 -10.43
C CYS A 117 -12.22 -8.34 -9.08
N ALA A 118 -12.22 -9.56 -8.53
CA ALA A 118 -13.21 -9.97 -7.54
C ALA A 118 -12.94 -9.48 -6.12
N ASP A 119 -11.68 -9.27 -5.70
CA ASP A 119 -11.41 -8.74 -4.37
C ASP A 119 -11.52 -7.22 -4.34
N VAL A 120 -12.44 -6.71 -3.51
CA VAL A 120 -12.65 -5.28 -3.28
C VAL A 120 -11.39 -4.60 -2.77
N LEU A 121 -10.54 -5.29 -2.00
CA LEU A 121 -9.27 -4.74 -1.53
C LEU A 121 -8.31 -4.50 -2.70
N ASP A 122 -8.30 -5.40 -3.69
CA ASP A 122 -7.48 -5.24 -4.90
C ASP A 122 -7.99 -4.13 -5.82
N LEU A 123 -9.30 -3.83 -5.81
CA LEU A 123 -9.87 -2.71 -6.56
C LEU A 123 -9.38 -1.33 -6.07
N VAL A 124 -9.08 -1.21 -4.77
CA VAL A 124 -8.56 0.03 -4.16
C VAL A 124 -7.03 0.04 -4.11
N GLY A 125 -6.42 -1.14 -4.03
CA GLY A 125 -4.99 -1.34 -3.98
C GLY A 125 -4.27 -1.14 -5.32
N ARG A 126 -2.95 -1.39 -5.31
CA ARG A 126 -2.09 -1.44 -6.49
C ARG A 126 -1.97 -2.89 -7.01
N ASP A 127 -3.09 -3.55 -7.28
CA ASP A 127 -3.16 -5.00 -7.61
C ASP A 127 -2.46 -5.87 -6.54
N GLY A 128 -2.95 -5.79 -5.29
CA GLY A 128 -2.36 -6.51 -4.16
C GLY A 128 -0.97 -6.03 -3.70
N ARG A 129 -0.35 -5.02 -4.34
CA ARG A 129 0.97 -4.48 -3.94
C ARG A 129 0.94 -3.46 -2.79
N GLY A 130 -0.26 -3.11 -2.31
CA GLY A 130 -0.45 -2.12 -1.24
C GLY A 130 -0.10 -0.69 -1.64
N ARG A 131 -0.22 0.26 -0.70
CA ARG A 131 0.07 1.69 -0.91
C ARG A 131 1.32 2.18 -0.17
N VAL A 132 1.93 1.33 0.64
CA VAL A 132 3.18 1.66 1.36
C VAL A 132 4.33 1.65 0.36
N ALA A 133 4.98 2.80 0.20
CA ALA A 133 6.15 2.90 -0.67
C ALA A 133 7.36 2.17 -0.07
N PRO A 134 8.23 1.56 -0.88
CA PRO A 134 9.38 0.82 -0.36
C PRO A 134 10.37 1.73 0.35
N VAL A 135 11.06 1.18 1.36
CA VAL A 135 12.18 1.87 2.01
C VAL A 135 13.34 2.08 1.03
N GLU A 136 13.50 1.15 0.09
CA GLU A 136 14.51 1.19 -0.95
C GLU A 136 14.50 2.50 -1.74
N GLY A 137 15.68 3.00 -2.07
CA GLY A 137 15.83 4.25 -2.81
C GLY A 137 15.25 5.48 -2.09
N GLY A 138 14.86 5.35 -0.81
CA GLY A 138 14.24 6.39 0.01
C GLY A 138 12.85 6.84 -0.46
N LEU A 139 12.18 6.04 -1.30
CA LEU A 139 10.85 6.35 -1.85
C LEU A 139 9.83 6.60 -0.72
N ARG A 140 9.84 5.78 0.34
CA ARG A 140 8.96 5.96 1.50
C ARG A 140 9.13 7.31 2.19
N ALA A 141 10.36 7.77 2.41
CA ALA A 141 10.59 9.01 3.13
C ALA A 141 9.99 10.21 2.39
N VAL A 142 10.19 10.26 1.06
CA VAL A 142 9.61 11.31 0.22
C VAL A 142 8.09 11.16 0.12
N HIS A 143 7.57 9.95 -0.05
CA HIS A 143 6.13 9.71 -0.09
C HIS A 143 5.44 10.17 1.21
N GLN A 144 5.96 9.77 2.37
CA GLN A 144 5.43 10.21 3.66
C GLN A 144 5.56 11.72 3.86
N ALA A 145 6.63 12.35 3.36
CA ALA A 145 6.77 13.81 3.39
C ALA A 145 5.65 14.50 2.59
N VAL A 146 5.30 13.97 1.41
CA VAL A 146 4.17 14.43 0.61
C VAL A 146 2.85 14.32 1.37
N LEU A 147 2.56 13.13 1.94
CA LEU A 147 1.31 12.88 2.66
C LEU A 147 1.16 13.76 3.90
N ARG A 148 2.24 13.91 4.70
CA ARG A 148 2.25 14.81 5.85
C ARG A 148 2.07 16.27 5.44
N HIS A 149 2.63 16.68 4.31
CA HIS A 149 2.47 18.04 3.80
C HIS A 149 1.01 18.33 3.41
N PHE A 150 0.32 17.40 2.73
CA PHE A 150 -1.12 17.53 2.47
C PHE A 150 -1.93 17.66 3.75
N ALA A 151 -1.69 16.77 4.73
CA ALA A 151 -2.41 16.79 6.00
C ALA A 151 -2.21 18.10 6.78
N ALA A 152 -1.01 18.69 6.68
CA ALA A 152 -0.69 19.94 7.36
C ALA A 152 -1.25 21.18 6.64
N THR A 153 -1.17 21.24 5.31
CA THR A 153 -1.38 22.47 4.53
C THR A 153 -2.65 22.49 3.69
N GLY A 154 -3.21 21.32 3.38
CA GLY A 154 -4.34 21.19 2.46
C GLY A 154 -3.93 21.10 0.98
N SER A 155 -2.64 21.18 0.67
CA SER A 155 -2.12 21.23 -0.72
C SER A 155 -0.95 20.28 -0.94
N ALA A 156 -0.61 20.03 -2.21
CA ALA A 156 0.61 19.32 -2.56
C ALA A 156 1.86 20.19 -2.27
N PRO A 157 2.97 19.60 -1.80
CA PRO A 157 4.23 20.31 -1.66
C PRO A 157 4.82 20.70 -3.02
N GLU A 158 5.53 21.81 -3.05
CA GLU A 158 6.39 22.18 -4.16
C GLU A 158 7.68 21.33 -4.15
N LEU A 159 8.32 21.18 -5.32
CA LEU A 159 9.56 20.41 -5.44
C LEU A 159 10.64 20.83 -4.43
N ALA A 160 10.80 22.15 -4.23
CA ALA A 160 11.79 22.71 -3.33
C ALA A 160 11.61 22.28 -1.87
N GLU A 161 10.38 21.95 -1.46
CA GLU A 161 10.08 21.49 -0.10
C GLU A 161 10.46 20.02 0.10
N LEU A 162 10.53 19.25 -0.99
CA LEU A 162 10.91 17.84 -0.98
C LEU A 162 12.42 17.62 -1.20
N GLU A 163 13.13 18.61 -1.79
CA GLU A 163 14.56 18.48 -2.07
C GLU A 163 15.41 18.11 -0.84
N PRO A 164 15.20 18.68 0.37
CA PRO A 164 15.98 18.28 1.54
C PRO A 164 15.81 16.79 1.90
N VAL A 165 14.60 16.24 1.74
CA VAL A 165 14.30 14.83 2.04
C VAL A 165 14.94 13.92 0.99
N ALA A 166 14.86 14.29 -0.29
CA ALA A 166 15.49 13.55 -1.37
C ALA A 166 17.03 13.63 -1.33
N ALA A 167 17.60 14.77 -0.94
CA ALA A 167 19.04 14.95 -0.82
C ALA A 167 19.64 14.06 0.28
N ALA A 168 18.90 13.81 1.38
CA ALA A 168 19.34 12.93 2.47
C ALA A 168 19.58 11.47 2.02
N ILE A 169 18.97 11.07 0.90
CA ILE A 169 19.08 9.74 0.28
C ILE A 169 19.88 9.77 -1.03
N GLY A 170 20.57 10.89 -1.32
CA GLY A 170 21.40 11.05 -2.51
C GLY A 170 20.64 11.13 -3.84
N GLN A 171 19.35 11.49 -3.81
CA GLN A 171 18.50 11.68 -5.00
C GLN A 171 18.01 13.12 -5.12
N THR A 172 17.37 13.45 -6.24
CA THR A 172 16.61 14.70 -6.40
C THR A 172 15.12 14.43 -6.20
N ALA A 173 14.36 15.41 -5.71
CA ALA A 173 12.94 15.24 -5.49
C ALA A 173 12.20 14.85 -6.79
N SER A 174 12.57 15.48 -7.92
CA SER A 174 11.99 15.17 -9.23
C SER A 174 12.16 13.71 -9.64
N LYS A 175 13.34 13.10 -9.38
CA LYS A 175 13.58 11.70 -9.74
C LYS A 175 12.77 10.76 -8.86
N VAL A 176 12.72 11.02 -7.56
CA VAL A 176 11.93 10.21 -6.61
C VAL A 176 10.44 10.29 -6.93
N LEU A 177 9.92 11.48 -7.22
CA LEU A 177 8.51 11.65 -7.62
C LEU A 177 8.18 10.92 -8.92
N ALA A 178 9.08 10.96 -9.91
CA ALA A 178 8.87 10.22 -11.16
C ALA A 178 8.81 8.70 -10.92
N GLU A 179 9.62 8.19 -9.99
CA GLU A 179 9.62 6.78 -9.61
C GLU A 179 8.36 6.40 -8.81
N LEU A 180 7.98 7.22 -7.82
CA LEU A 180 6.72 7.05 -7.08
C LEU A 180 5.50 7.08 -8.02
N ALA A 181 5.53 7.90 -9.06
CA ALA A 181 4.46 7.99 -10.06
C ALA A 181 4.42 6.77 -10.99
N ARG A 182 5.59 6.32 -11.46
CA ARG A 182 5.72 5.10 -12.27
C ARG A 182 5.20 3.89 -11.49
N GLU A 183 5.42 3.89 -10.18
CA GLU A 183 4.95 2.92 -9.23
C GLU A 183 3.61 3.32 -8.59
N ASP A 184 2.73 4.11 -9.22
CA ASP A 184 1.35 4.37 -8.76
C ASP A 184 1.14 4.69 -7.25
N PHE A 185 2.14 5.27 -6.58
CA PHE A 185 2.00 5.78 -5.20
C PHE A 185 1.42 7.19 -5.20
N LEU A 186 1.62 7.91 -6.30
CA LEU A 186 1.09 9.24 -6.55
C LEU A 186 0.92 9.43 -8.06
N ALA A 187 0.22 10.48 -8.48
CA ALA A 187 0.08 10.85 -9.88
C ALA A 187 0.66 12.25 -10.11
N LEU A 188 1.39 12.43 -11.21
CA LEU A 188 1.93 13.72 -11.64
C LEU A 188 1.11 14.30 -12.80
N ASP A 189 1.06 15.63 -12.88
CA ASP A 189 0.58 16.35 -14.06
C ASP A 189 1.65 16.38 -15.17
N ARG A 190 1.29 16.92 -16.33
CA ARG A 190 2.20 17.05 -17.49
C ARG A 190 3.44 17.91 -17.24
N TYR A 191 3.48 18.66 -16.13
CA TYR A 191 4.60 19.50 -15.71
C TYR A 191 5.43 18.86 -14.59
N GLY A 192 5.12 17.61 -14.20
CA GLY A 192 5.82 16.91 -13.13
C GLY A 192 5.40 17.35 -11.73
N ARG A 193 4.26 18.06 -11.58
CA ARG A 193 3.73 18.45 -10.27
C ARG A 193 2.75 17.40 -9.76
N ILE A 194 2.66 17.24 -8.45
CA ILE A 194 1.77 16.27 -7.82
C ILE A 194 0.32 16.66 -8.10
N ARG A 195 -0.41 15.79 -8.80
CA ARG A 195 -1.85 15.90 -9.05
C ARG A 195 -2.65 15.14 -8.00
N ALA A 196 -2.12 14.02 -7.52
CA ALA A 196 -2.70 13.19 -6.46
C ALA A 196 -1.59 12.47 -5.71
N ALA A 197 -1.77 12.24 -4.42
CA ALA A 197 -0.92 11.38 -3.60
C ALA A 197 -1.83 10.66 -2.60
N TYR A 198 -2.14 9.40 -2.86
CA TYR A 198 -3.27 8.72 -2.20
C TYR A 198 -3.08 8.69 -0.69
N PRO A 199 -4.10 9.10 0.10
CA PRO A 199 -5.50 9.32 -0.29
C PRO A 199 -5.87 10.73 -0.81
N PHE A 200 -4.92 11.65 -0.91
CA PHE A 200 -5.17 13.06 -1.23
C PHE A 200 -5.21 13.38 -2.73
N SER A 201 -5.99 14.39 -3.07
CA SER A 201 -6.03 15.04 -4.40
C SER A 201 -5.54 16.48 -4.30
N ALA A 202 -4.68 16.90 -5.23
CA ALA A 202 -4.31 18.31 -5.40
C ALA A 202 -5.38 19.10 -6.18
N VAL A 203 -6.32 18.40 -6.81
CA VAL A 203 -7.42 18.98 -7.58
C VAL A 203 -8.73 18.83 -6.80
N PRO A 204 -9.62 19.85 -6.79
CA PRO A 204 -10.92 19.70 -6.16
C PRO A 204 -11.71 18.49 -6.68
N THR A 205 -12.29 17.72 -5.77
CA THR A 205 -13.14 16.55 -6.06
C THR A 205 -14.50 16.73 -5.37
N ALA A 206 -15.40 15.75 -5.52
CA ALA A 206 -16.64 15.73 -4.72
C ALA A 206 -16.35 15.50 -3.23
N HIS A 207 -15.20 14.91 -2.90
CA HIS A 207 -14.88 14.38 -1.58
C HIS A 207 -13.97 15.35 -0.82
N ARG A 208 -14.55 16.13 0.08
CA ARG A 208 -13.81 17.07 0.92
C ARG A 208 -13.69 16.54 2.34
N VAL A 209 -12.49 16.54 2.89
CA VAL A 209 -12.23 16.08 4.25
C VAL A 209 -11.70 17.23 5.08
N ALA A 210 -12.40 17.56 6.17
CA ALA A 210 -11.90 18.45 7.20
C ALA A 210 -11.21 17.61 8.27
N ILE A 211 -9.93 17.88 8.52
CA ILE A 211 -9.11 17.17 9.51
C ILE A 211 -9.17 17.97 10.82
N ALA A 212 -9.27 17.29 11.96
CA ALA A 212 -9.19 17.95 13.26
C ALA A 212 -7.88 18.76 13.35
N GLY A 213 -7.97 20.03 13.78
CA GLY A 213 -6.89 21.01 13.64
C GLY A 213 -7.12 22.06 12.55
N GLY A 214 -8.13 21.87 11.69
CA GLY A 214 -8.68 22.91 10.81
C GLY A 214 -8.26 22.84 9.35
N THR A 215 -7.31 21.97 9.00
CA THR A 215 -6.90 21.75 7.61
C THR A 215 -8.00 21.06 6.81
N GLN A 216 -8.14 21.46 5.55
CA GLN A 216 -9.10 20.87 4.63
C GLN A 216 -8.36 20.37 3.40
N VAL A 217 -8.69 19.15 3.00
CA VAL A 217 -8.09 18.46 1.85
C VAL A 217 -9.21 17.95 0.94
N TRP A 218 -8.84 17.69 -0.31
CA TRP A 218 -9.64 16.88 -1.23
C TRP A 218 -9.10 15.46 -1.21
N SER A 219 -9.99 14.46 -1.24
CA SER A 219 -9.60 13.06 -1.44
C SER A 219 -9.93 12.62 -2.86
N MET A 220 -9.23 11.61 -3.36
CA MET A 220 -9.47 11.13 -4.73
C MET A 220 -10.81 10.41 -4.86
N CYS A 221 -11.22 9.65 -3.85
CA CYS A 221 -12.45 8.87 -3.86
C CYS A 221 -13.08 8.72 -2.46
N ALA A 222 -14.20 7.99 -2.38
CA ALA A 222 -14.88 7.71 -1.11
C ALA A 222 -14.04 6.89 -0.12
N ILE A 223 -13.37 5.83 -0.60
CA ILE A 223 -12.52 4.97 0.25
C ILE A 223 -11.27 5.71 0.71
N ASP A 224 -10.66 6.50 -0.18
CA ASP A 224 -9.56 7.40 0.16
C ASP A 224 -9.98 8.39 1.26
N ALA A 225 -11.18 8.96 1.17
CA ALA A 225 -11.70 9.85 2.19
C ALA A 225 -11.76 9.18 3.58
N LEU A 226 -12.29 7.96 3.63
CA LEU A 226 -12.37 7.16 4.86
C LEU A 226 -10.97 6.80 5.39
N GLY A 227 -10.04 6.52 4.48
CA GLY A 227 -8.65 6.18 4.79
C GLY A 227 -7.85 7.30 5.47
N ILE A 228 -8.20 8.58 5.23
CA ILE A 228 -7.48 9.73 5.81
C ILE A 228 -7.50 9.70 7.34
N SER A 229 -8.65 9.41 7.95
CA SER A 229 -8.76 9.38 9.41
C SER A 229 -7.89 8.28 10.03
N ALA A 230 -7.90 7.09 9.42
CA ALA A 230 -7.08 5.95 9.85
C ALA A 230 -5.58 6.21 9.65
N MET A 231 -5.18 6.81 8.53
CA MET A 231 -3.78 7.14 8.23
C MET A 231 -3.21 8.19 9.18
N LEU A 232 -4.01 9.17 9.59
CA LEU A 232 -3.59 10.28 10.45
C LEU A 232 -3.83 10.01 11.94
N GLU A 233 -4.54 8.92 12.28
CA GLU A 233 -5.03 8.64 13.63
C GLU A 233 -5.74 9.85 14.25
N THR A 234 -6.51 10.56 13.43
CA THR A 234 -7.12 11.85 13.77
C THR A 234 -8.56 11.90 13.28
N ASP A 235 -9.43 12.56 14.06
CA ASP A 235 -10.83 12.79 13.72
C ASP A 235 -10.99 13.62 12.44
N THR A 236 -12.03 13.29 11.66
CA THR A 236 -12.30 13.95 10.39
C THR A 236 -13.79 14.13 10.15
N VAL A 237 -14.14 15.12 9.32
CA VAL A 237 -15.48 15.27 8.76
C VAL A 237 -15.39 15.25 7.24
N ILE A 238 -15.90 14.18 6.64
CA ILE A 238 -16.00 13.99 5.20
C ILE A 238 -17.33 14.60 4.73
N SER A 239 -17.27 15.41 3.69
CA SER A 239 -18.43 15.94 2.97
C SER A 239 -18.31 15.54 1.51
N SER A 240 -19.30 14.80 1.02
CA SER A 240 -19.42 14.37 -0.36
C SER A 240 -20.84 14.58 -0.89
N ALA A 241 -21.08 14.20 -2.15
CA ALA A 241 -22.38 14.25 -2.80
C ALA A 241 -22.62 12.95 -3.57
N ASP A 242 -23.85 12.46 -3.48
CA ASP A 242 -24.31 11.34 -4.29
C ASP A 242 -24.28 11.72 -5.78
N PRO A 243 -23.60 10.95 -6.65
CA PRO A 243 -23.42 11.33 -8.05
C PRO A 243 -24.71 11.22 -8.89
N VAL A 244 -25.75 10.53 -8.39
CA VAL A 244 -27.05 10.42 -9.06
C VAL A 244 -27.98 11.56 -8.66
N THR A 245 -28.08 11.81 -7.35
CA THR A 245 -29.09 12.76 -6.81
C THR A 245 -28.51 14.14 -6.50
N GLY A 246 -27.19 14.26 -6.33
CA GLY A 246 -26.51 15.46 -5.83
C GLY A 246 -26.73 15.73 -4.34
N GLU A 247 -27.46 14.86 -3.64
CA GLU A 247 -27.70 15.01 -2.21
C GLU A 247 -26.42 14.76 -1.39
N LYS A 248 -26.31 15.46 -0.27
CA LYS A 248 -25.10 15.43 0.55
C LYS A 248 -24.96 14.11 1.30
N VAL A 249 -23.76 13.55 1.28
CA VAL A 249 -23.31 12.50 2.20
C VAL A 249 -22.26 13.09 3.13
N THR A 250 -22.41 12.88 4.43
CA THR A 250 -21.44 13.31 5.45
C THR A 250 -21.04 12.11 6.30
N VAL A 251 -19.74 11.95 6.53
CA VAL A 251 -19.20 10.94 7.46
C VAL A 251 -18.34 11.67 8.49
N THR A 252 -18.73 11.59 9.74
CA THR A 252 -17.99 12.19 10.86
C THR A 252 -17.29 11.08 11.63
N SER A 253 -15.97 11.17 11.78
CA SER A 253 -15.18 10.33 12.68
C SER A 253 -14.89 11.11 13.97
N GLU A 254 -15.31 10.55 15.10
CA GLU A 254 -15.07 11.06 16.46
C GLU A 254 -14.66 9.90 17.37
N ASP A 255 -13.52 10.01 18.05
CA ASP A 255 -12.98 9.00 18.97
C ASP A 255 -12.93 7.58 18.36
N GLY A 256 -12.54 7.51 17.07
CA GLY A 256 -12.46 6.26 16.31
C GLY A 256 -13.80 5.61 15.96
N LYS A 257 -14.91 6.34 16.12
CA LYS A 257 -16.25 5.92 15.68
C LYS A 257 -16.76 6.82 14.57
N THR A 258 -17.47 6.23 13.63
CA THR A 258 -18.03 6.94 12.49
C THR A 258 -19.54 7.10 12.58
N ILE A 259 -20.03 8.26 12.15
CA ILE A 259 -21.45 8.56 12.02
C ILE A 259 -21.70 9.00 10.58
N TRP A 260 -22.55 8.25 9.88
CA TRP A 260 -22.89 8.49 8.49
C TRP A 260 -24.26 9.17 8.39
N ALA A 261 -24.33 10.22 7.58
CA ALA A 261 -25.54 10.95 7.26
C ALA A 261 -25.70 11.07 5.73
N PRO A 262 -26.75 10.48 5.13
CA PRO A 262 -27.81 9.70 5.78
C PRO A 262 -27.30 8.35 6.32
N ALA A 263 -28.02 7.79 7.30
CA ALA A 263 -27.65 6.50 7.90
C ALA A 263 -27.71 5.32 6.91
N SER A 264 -28.46 5.49 5.80
CA SER A 264 -28.58 4.54 4.70
C SER A 264 -27.44 4.63 3.69
N ALA A 265 -26.49 5.55 3.87
CA ALA A 265 -25.42 5.75 2.92
C ALA A 265 -24.53 4.51 2.77
N VAL A 266 -24.07 4.30 1.54
CA VAL A 266 -23.23 3.16 1.13
C VAL A 266 -22.11 3.67 0.22
N VAL A 267 -21.14 2.81 -0.08
CA VAL A 267 -20.09 3.10 -1.05
C VAL A 267 -20.19 2.10 -2.20
N PHE A 268 -20.02 2.55 -3.43
CA PHE A 268 -19.72 1.64 -4.54
C PHE A 268 -18.22 1.57 -4.73
N VAL A 269 -17.66 0.37 -4.84
CA VAL A 269 -16.25 0.14 -5.14
C VAL A 269 -16.16 -0.60 -6.46
N GLY A 270 -15.46 -0.02 -7.44
CA GLY A 270 -15.35 -0.57 -8.78
C GLY A 270 -14.17 -0.03 -9.57
N ARG A 271 -14.05 -0.44 -10.84
CA ARG A 271 -13.04 0.05 -11.78
C ARG A 271 -13.54 -0.02 -13.22
N ARG A 272 -13.03 0.85 -14.11
CA ARG A 272 -13.33 0.85 -15.55
C ARG A 272 -12.36 0.05 -16.41
N GLY A 273 -11.47 -0.71 -15.79
CA GLY A 273 -10.50 -1.56 -16.49
C GLY A 273 -9.50 -2.21 -15.53
N CYS A 274 -8.73 -3.17 -16.05
CA CYS A 274 -7.79 -3.96 -15.24
C CYS A 274 -6.38 -3.36 -15.16
N SER A 275 -6.07 -2.27 -15.88
CA SER A 275 -4.71 -1.73 -15.95
C SER A 275 -4.67 -0.20 -16.14
N GLY A 276 -3.79 0.48 -15.40
CA GLY A 276 -3.53 1.92 -15.48
C GLY A 276 -3.38 2.55 -14.09
N PRO A 277 -2.98 3.83 -13.98
CA PRO A 277 -2.85 4.49 -12.68
C PRO A 277 -4.19 4.51 -11.93
N ALA A 278 -4.18 4.31 -10.61
CA ALA A 278 -5.41 4.25 -9.83
C ALA A 278 -6.25 5.53 -9.93
N ALA A 279 -5.58 6.67 -10.14
CA ALA A 279 -6.20 7.98 -10.34
C ALA A 279 -7.02 8.08 -11.64
N GLU A 280 -6.79 7.20 -12.60
CA GLU A 280 -7.43 7.21 -13.92
C GLU A 280 -8.44 6.08 -14.08
N VAL A 281 -8.25 4.95 -13.38
CA VAL A 281 -9.02 3.72 -13.62
C VAL A 281 -10.05 3.44 -12.53
N CYS A 282 -9.81 3.90 -11.29
CA CYS A 282 -10.65 3.58 -10.13
C CYS A 282 -11.37 4.81 -9.57
N CYS A 283 -10.66 5.92 -9.34
CA CYS A 283 -11.14 6.98 -8.44
C CYS A 283 -12.43 7.69 -8.84
N ASP A 284 -12.80 7.75 -10.13
CA ASP A 284 -14.05 8.34 -10.58
C ASP A 284 -15.28 7.42 -10.39
N THR A 285 -15.06 6.13 -10.13
CA THR A 285 -16.11 5.15 -9.87
C THR A 285 -16.38 4.92 -8.38
N LEU A 286 -15.37 5.10 -7.52
CA LEU A 286 -15.47 4.89 -6.07
C LEU A 286 -16.17 6.07 -5.35
N ASN A 287 -17.50 5.98 -5.19
CA ASN A 287 -18.31 7.09 -4.68
C ASN A 287 -19.21 6.70 -3.50
N PHE A 288 -19.54 7.71 -2.69
CA PHE A 288 -20.61 7.64 -1.70
C PHE A 288 -21.97 7.77 -2.39
N PHE A 289 -22.96 7.07 -1.86
CA PHE A 289 -24.36 7.17 -2.26
C PHE A 289 -25.23 7.34 -1.01
N THR A 290 -26.35 8.06 -1.13
CA THR A 290 -27.30 8.22 -0.01
C THR A 290 -28.00 6.92 0.35
N SER A 291 -28.05 5.95 -0.57
CA SER A 291 -28.74 4.67 -0.40
C SER A 291 -28.26 3.61 -1.41
N THR A 292 -28.48 2.33 -1.09
CA THR A 292 -28.28 1.21 -2.02
C THR A 292 -29.07 1.40 -3.33
N SER A 293 -30.29 1.93 -3.26
CA SER A 293 -31.10 2.19 -4.46
C SER A 293 -30.49 3.26 -5.37
N SER A 294 -29.84 4.28 -4.80
CA SER A 294 -29.13 5.29 -5.59
C SER A 294 -27.88 4.70 -6.25
N ALA A 295 -27.10 3.91 -5.50
CA ALA A 295 -25.96 3.18 -6.05
C ALA A 295 -26.37 2.22 -7.18
N GLN A 296 -27.48 1.50 -7.04
CA GLN A 296 -28.02 0.64 -8.11
C GLN A 296 -28.40 1.44 -9.37
N ALA A 297 -29.08 2.57 -9.21
CA ALA A 297 -29.42 3.43 -10.34
C ALA A 297 -28.15 3.96 -11.05
N TRP A 298 -27.07 4.22 -10.31
CA TRP A 298 -25.78 4.58 -10.89
C TRP A 298 -25.15 3.43 -11.66
N ILE A 299 -25.16 2.21 -11.11
CA ILE A 299 -24.63 1.01 -11.77
C ILE A 299 -25.35 0.76 -13.11
N GLU A 300 -26.68 0.89 -13.12
CA GLU A 300 -27.47 0.74 -14.35
C GLU A 300 -27.10 1.77 -15.43
N GLN A 301 -26.65 2.96 -15.04
CA GLN A 301 -26.20 4.03 -15.94
C GLN A 301 -24.75 3.84 -16.41
N HIS A 302 -23.95 3.01 -15.74
CA HIS A 302 -22.53 2.78 -16.01
C HIS A 302 -22.22 1.29 -16.16
N PRO A 303 -22.79 0.62 -17.19
CA PRO A 303 -22.57 -0.82 -17.42
C PRO A 303 -21.12 -1.16 -17.82
N ASP A 304 -20.29 -0.15 -18.07
CA ASP A 304 -18.85 -0.23 -18.33
C ASP A 304 -18.00 -0.35 -17.05
N VAL A 305 -18.62 -0.26 -15.87
CA VAL A 305 -17.94 -0.30 -14.57
C VAL A 305 -18.23 -1.61 -13.86
N ASP A 306 -17.18 -2.40 -13.63
CA ASP A 306 -17.25 -3.57 -12.78
C ASP A 306 -17.03 -3.18 -11.32
N GLY A 307 -17.85 -3.72 -10.41
CA GLY A 307 -17.73 -3.42 -8.99
C GLY A 307 -18.91 -3.90 -8.16
N GLN A 308 -18.93 -3.49 -6.91
CA GLN A 308 -19.98 -3.85 -5.97
C GLN A 308 -20.30 -2.74 -4.97
N ILE A 309 -21.53 -2.76 -4.47
CA ILE A 309 -21.94 -1.92 -3.35
C ILE A 309 -21.43 -2.56 -2.06
N VAL A 310 -20.70 -1.80 -1.26
CA VAL A 310 -20.25 -2.19 0.07
C VAL A 310 -20.96 -1.36 1.14
N ASP A 311 -21.19 -2.00 2.28
CA ASP A 311 -21.73 -1.31 3.46
C ASP A 311 -20.66 -0.46 4.16
N ARG A 312 -21.08 0.23 5.21
CA ARG A 312 -20.25 1.19 5.96
C ARG A 312 -19.05 0.51 6.62
N ASP A 313 -19.29 -0.60 7.32
CA ASP A 313 -18.27 -1.32 8.07
C ASP A 313 -17.19 -1.84 7.13
N ARG A 314 -17.59 -2.42 5.98
CA ARG A 314 -16.64 -2.89 4.98
C ARG A 314 -15.90 -1.74 4.29
N ALA A 315 -16.56 -0.63 3.96
CA ALA A 315 -15.92 0.54 3.37
C ALA A 315 -14.83 1.14 4.29
N GLU A 316 -15.15 1.25 5.58
CA GLU A 316 -14.20 1.73 6.61
C GLU A 316 -13.03 0.77 6.80
N GLU A 317 -13.30 -0.54 6.81
CA GLU A 317 -12.25 -1.55 6.87
C GLU A 317 -11.29 -1.44 5.68
N ILE A 318 -11.80 -1.29 4.46
CA ILE A 318 -10.98 -1.13 3.25
C ILE A 318 -10.11 0.14 3.38
N GLY A 319 -10.70 1.27 3.77
CA GLY A 319 -9.96 2.51 3.96
C GLY A 319 -8.85 2.37 5.02
N ARG A 320 -9.17 1.76 6.17
CA ARG A 320 -8.22 1.54 7.27
C ARG A 320 -7.07 0.62 6.88
N THR A 321 -7.37 -0.51 6.26
CA THR A 321 -6.36 -1.51 5.86
C THR A 321 -5.45 -0.98 4.74
N THR A 322 -6.02 -0.21 3.81
CA THR A 322 -5.28 0.36 2.67
C THR A 322 -4.36 1.50 3.09
N PHE A 323 -4.85 2.42 3.94
CA PHE A 323 -4.18 3.70 4.20
C PHE A 323 -3.59 3.84 5.60
N GLY A 324 -4.09 3.09 6.60
CA GLY A 324 -3.62 3.16 7.99
C GLY A 324 -2.10 2.99 8.12
N PRO A 325 -1.45 2.02 7.46
CA PRO A 325 -0.01 1.80 7.60
C PRO A 325 0.89 2.92 7.02
N LEU A 326 0.37 3.84 6.20
CA LEU A 326 1.20 4.71 5.35
C LEU A 326 2.15 5.64 6.11
N LEU A 327 1.73 6.16 7.26
CA LEU A 327 2.52 7.12 8.05
C LEU A 327 3.19 6.50 9.27
N THR A 328 3.05 5.20 9.46
CA THR A 328 3.72 4.48 10.54
C THR A 328 5.25 4.63 10.41
N ALA A 329 5.92 4.81 11.55
CA ALA A 329 7.38 4.87 11.58
C ALA A 329 7.92 3.49 11.19
N SER A 330 8.85 3.47 10.23
CA SER A 330 9.58 2.25 9.85
C SER A 330 10.68 1.93 10.85
#